data_AF-A0A3D3W396-F1
#
_entry.id   AF-A0A3D3W396-F1
#
_cell.length_a   1.000
_cell.length_b   1.000
_cell.length_c   1.000
_cell.angle_alpha   90.00
_cell.angle_beta   90.00
_cell.angle_gamma   90.00
#
_symmetry.space_group_name_H-M   'P 1'
#
loop_
_entity.id
_entity.type
_entity.pdbx_description
1 polymer ?
#
loop_
_entity_poly.entity_id
_entity_poly.type
_entity_poly.pdbx_seq_one_letter_code
_entity_poly.pdbx_strand_id
1 'polypeptide(L)'
;MSVEQSTDGQVLSAGPDAVGPAVGVAAGISGGATVPMLLLVAAHLPFACLHYMRTWNLEHYQFFPFALGMFAWLFYTRRDASLERWGWFSLLLIGVDLFLLGASIWLASPWVAVAGLIALLTAWSRASRERGYGGSLLCLSLLLILTLRLPNDMDNQLIQWLQGRTTALASGICHRIGLIHFSDGNVLTVPGKQFLIAEACSGVKSLFTIMFIAALVISMKRRSMLHGLVLVLMGMGTAGLMNSARVLSVILVWDRYQYDLSTGWQHDALGYVALGVAAALLMSADAGLDLLSSWIPDIRRPGAMAIYANPFILLWNRYVSTAMQDPESIRIPARPLKQQALKVFAIAAIIALAGQAARLPGLL
;
A
#
# COMPACT_ATOMS: atom_id res chain seq x y z
N MET A 1 14.07 63.86 57.04
CA MET A 1 13.37 63.52 58.29
C MET A 1 11.98 63.06 57.88
N SER A 2 11.64 61.79 58.13
CA SER A 2 10.28 61.17 58.11
C SER A 2 9.43 61.31 56.83
N VAL A 3 9.38 60.30 55.96
CA VAL A 3 8.44 59.14 55.91
C VAL A 3 7.01 59.55 55.53
N GLU A 4 6.59 59.23 54.30
CA GLU A 4 5.38 58.43 54.00
C GLU A 4 5.25 58.16 52.49
N GLN A 5 4.90 56.91 52.16
CA GLN A 5 4.82 56.35 50.82
C GLN A 5 3.58 56.87 50.07
N SER A 6 3.74 57.35 48.84
CA SER A 6 2.63 57.68 47.96
C SER A 6 2.17 56.47 47.15
N THR A 7 0.89 56.15 47.32
CA THR A 7 -0.01 55.48 46.37
C THR A 7 0.02 56.12 44.98
N ASP A 8 0.19 55.30 43.94
CA ASP A 8 -0.73 55.16 42.79
C ASP A 8 -0.02 54.53 41.59
N GLY A 9 -0.63 53.48 41.03
CA GLY A 9 -0.14 52.80 39.83
C GLY A 9 -0.50 51.32 39.78
N GLN A 10 -1.80 51.00 39.82
CA GLN A 10 -2.31 49.69 39.43
C GLN A 10 -1.90 49.38 37.98
N VAL A 11 -0.84 48.58 37.81
CA VAL A 11 -0.63 47.79 36.59
C VAL A 11 -1.24 46.43 36.87
N LEU A 12 -2.38 46.14 36.24
CA LEU A 12 -3.03 44.84 36.23
C LEU A 12 -2.03 43.78 35.70
N SER A 13 -1.45 43.03 36.62
CA SER A 13 -0.72 41.80 36.34
C SER A 13 -1.71 40.69 35.99
N ALA A 14 -1.93 40.45 34.69
CA ALA A 14 -2.60 39.24 34.23
C ALA A 14 -1.61 38.06 34.34
N GLY A 15 -1.69 37.32 35.45
CA GLY A 15 -1.00 36.05 35.63
C GLY A 15 -1.56 34.96 34.70
N PRO A 16 -0.75 33.97 34.28
CA PRO A 16 -1.15 32.98 33.30
C PRO A 16 -1.77 31.76 33.99
N ASP A 17 -2.94 31.88 34.61
CA ASP A 17 -3.63 30.72 35.19
C ASP A 17 -5.16 30.82 35.02
N ALA A 18 -5.64 30.33 33.88
CA ALA A 18 -7.00 29.79 33.74
C ALA A 18 -7.08 28.89 32.49
N VAL A 19 -6.17 27.92 32.35
CA VAL A 19 -6.45 26.75 31.52
C VAL A 19 -7.51 25.95 32.28
N GLY A 20 -8.78 26.23 31.97
CA GLY A 20 -9.90 25.46 32.49
C GLY A 20 -9.66 23.97 32.25
N PRO A 21 -10.17 23.08 33.13
CA PRO A 21 -9.92 21.67 33.02
C PRO A 21 -10.34 21.22 31.63
N ALA A 22 -9.40 20.63 30.89
CA ALA A 22 -9.70 19.92 29.67
C ALA A 22 -10.86 18.99 29.99
N VAL A 23 -12.05 19.32 29.49
CA VAL A 23 -13.21 18.47 29.59
C VAL A 23 -12.81 17.20 28.86
N GLY A 24 -12.38 16.22 29.64
CA GLY A 24 -12.17 14.86 29.20
C GLY A 24 -13.50 14.36 28.68
N VAL A 25 -13.70 14.54 27.38
CA VAL A 25 -14.71 13.82 26.63
C VAL A 25 -14.31 12.36 26.78
N ALA A 26 -14.99 11.68 27.69
CA ALA A 26 -14.89 10.26 27.89
C ALA A 26 -14.93 9.57 26.52
N ALA A 27 -13.85 8.85 26.25
CA ALA A 27 -13.62 8.13 25.03
C ALA A 27 -14.75 7.12 24.74
N GLY A 28 -15.65 7.48 23.83
CA GLY A 28 -16.36 6.49 23.02
C GLY A 28 -15.38 5.92 22.00
N ILE A 29 -14.75 4.79 22.33
CA ILE A 29 -13.68 4.14 21.53
C ILE A 29 -14.18 3.66 20.14
N SER A 30 -15.49 3.72 19.85
CA SER A 30 -16.04 3.48 18.53
C SER A 30 -16.48 4.79 17.88
N GLY A 31 -15.71 5.29 16.91
CA GLY A 31 -16.26 6.22 15.92
C GLY A 31 -17.53 5.61 15.32
N GLY A 32 -18.59 6.40 15.11
CA GLY A 32 -19.93 5.90 14.76
C GLY A 32 -20.01 4.97 13.54
N ALA A 33 -19.00 5.00 12.66
CA ALA A 33 -18.92 4.10 11.51
C ALA A 33 -18.23 2.74 11.79
N THR A 34 -17.58 2.55 12.94
CA THR A 34 -16.79 1.33 13.21
C THR A 34 -17.64 0.07 13.20
N VAL A 35 -18.76 0.07 13.94
CA VAL A 35 -19.70 -1.06 14.00
C VAL A 35 -20.29 -1.38 12.61
N PRO A 36 -20.86 -0.42 11.86
CA PRO A 36 -21.40 -0.71 10.53
C PRO A 36 -20.34 -1.20 9.53
N MET A 37 -19.11 -0.69 9.60
CA MET A 37 -18.01 -1.19 8.75
C MET A 37 -17.61 -2.62 9.11
N LEU A 38 -17.50 -2.94 10.40
CA LEU A 38 -17.18 -4.32 10.84
C LEU A 38 -18.26 -5.32 10.43
N LEU A 39 -19.54 -4.92 10.43
CA LEU A 39 -20.63 -5.75 9.92
C LEU A 39 -20.48 -6.06 8.43
N LEU A 40 -20.13 -5.07 7.61
CA LEU A 40 -19.87 -5.29 6.19
C LEU A 40 -18.60 -6.13 5.97
N VAL A 41 -17.53 -5.90 6.73
CA VAL A 41 -16.33 -6.76 6.68
C VAL A 41 -16.69 -8.21 7.01
N ALA A 42 -17.50 -8.43 8.06
CA ALA A 42 -17.97 -9.77 8.43
C ALA A 42 -18.78 -10.44 7.32
N ALA A 43 -19.59 -9.68 6.58
CA ALA A 43 -20.36 -10.17 5.44
C ALA A 43 -19.48 -10.72 4.30
N HIS A 44 -18.23 -10.27 4.19
CA HIS A 44 -17.29 -10.74 3.16
C HIS A 44 -16.49 -11.98 3.57
N LEU A 45 -16.45 -12.32 4.87
CA LEU A 45 -15.54 -13.33 5.40
C LEU A 45 -15.66 -14.71 4.74
N PRO A 46 -16.85 -15.30 4.50
CA PRO A 46 -16.93 -16.65 3.96
C PRO A 46 -16.24 -16.78 2.59
N PHE A 47 -16.55 -15.88 1.66
CA PHE A 47 -15.93 -15.84 0.34
C PHE A 47 -14.48 -15.34 0.38
N ALA A 48 -14.16 -14.39 1.26
CA ALA A 48 -12.77 -13.95 1.43
C ALA A 48 -11.86 -15.08 1.93
N CYS A 49 -12.32 -15.90 2.88
CA CYS A 49 -11.60 -17.09 3.34
C CYS A 49 -11.33 -18.05 2.18
N LEU A 50 -12.35 -18.38 1.38
CA LEU A 50 -12.17 -19.23 0.19
C LEU A 50 -11.17 -18.65 -0.80
N HIS A 51 -11.23 -17.35 -1.07
CA HIS A 51 -10.27 -16.68 -1.95
C HIS A 51 -8.85 -16.80 -1.41
N TYR A 52 -8.61 -16.42 -0.15
CA TYR A 52 -7.27 -16.42 0.43
C TYR A 52 -6.71 -17.82 0.66
N MET A 53 -7.56 -18.83 0.91
CA MET A 53 -7.14 -20.24 0.92
C MET A 53 -6.63 -20.69 -0.45
N ARG A 54 -7.30 -20.29 -1.54
CA ARG A 54 -6.83 -20.58 -2.91
C ARG A 54 -5.57 -19.79 -3.24
N THR A 55 -5.50 -18.53 -2.82
CA THR A 55 -4.34 -17.66 -3.02
C THR A 55 -3.10 -18.16 -2.26
N TRP A 56 -3.25 -18.87 -1.14
CA TRP A 56 -2.13 -19.48 -0.41
C TRP A 56 -1.33 -20.48 -1.26
N ASN A 57 -1.99 -21.17 -2.18
CA ASN A 57 -1.36 -22.12 -3.10
C ASN A 57 -0.53 -21.41 -4.20
N LEU A 58 -0.67 -20.10 -4.35
CA LEU A 58 0.10 -19.30 -5.30
C LEU A 58 1.31 -18.70 -4.58
N GLU A 59 2.48 -19.26 -4.84
CA GLU A 59 3.71 -18.90 -4.13
C GLU A 59 4.04 -17.40 -4.22
N HIS A 60 3.77 -16.75 -5.36
CA HIS A 60 4.02 -15.33 -5.55
C HIS A 60 3.08 -14.42 -4.76
N TYR A 61 1.97 -14.93 -4.21
CA TYR A 61 1.04 -14.19 -3.37
C TYR A 61 1.20 -14.46 -1.86
N GLN A 62 2.10 -15.35 -1.44
CA GLN A 62 2.25 -15.75 -0.02
C GLN A 62 2.63 -14.60 0.94
N PHE A 63 2.95 -13.40 0.42
CA PHE A 63 3.11 -12.19 1.22
C PHE A 63 1.77 -11.63 1.76
N PHE A 64 0.62 -12.06 1.24
CA PHE A 64 -0.68 -11.47 1.59
C PHE A 64 -1.02 -11.47 3.10
N PRO A 65 -0.70 -12.49 3.92
CA PRO A 65 -1.03 -12.48 5.34
C PRO A 65 -0.28 -11.36 6.06
N PHE A 66 0.99 -11.15 5.69
CA PHE A 66 1.80 -10.03 6.19
C PHE A 66 1.23 -8.69 5.73
N ALA A 67 0.78 -8.57 4.47
CA ALA A 67 0.15 -7.35 3.97
C ALA A 67 -1.15 -7.01 4.72
N LEU A 68 -2.03 -7.99 4.94
CA LEU A 68 -3.26 -7.81 5.71
C LEU A 68 -2.97 -7.48 7.19
N GLY A 69 -2.00 -8.16 7.79
CA GLY A 69 -1.57 -7.91 9.16
C GLY A 69 -0.98 -6.50 9.34
N MET A 70 -0.11 -6.08 8.42
CA MET A 70 0.47 -4.73 8.44
C MET A 70 -0.59 -3.66 8.17
N PHE A 71 -1.54 -3.91 7.26
CA PHE A 71 -2.68 -3.03 7.07
C PHE A 71 -3.48 -2.88 8.37
N ALA A 72 -3.88 -3.98 9.00
CA ALA A 72 -4.68 -3.95 10.22
C ALA A 72 -3.94 -3.24 11.37
N TRP A 73 -2.65 -3.52 11.54
CA TRP A 73 -1.81 -2.89 12.55
C TRP A 73 -1.63 -1.39 12.31
N LEU A 74 -1.25 -0.97 11.10
CA LEU A 74 -1.08 0.45 10.76
C LEU A 74 -2.41 1.20 10.83
N PHE A 75 -3.50 0.59 10.36
CA PHE A 75 -4.82 1.19 10.42
C PHE A 75 -5.28 1.39 11.86
N TYR A 76 -5.14 0.38 12.72
CA TYR A 76 -5.53 0.49 14.13
C TYR A 76 -4.68 1.50 14.91
N THR A 77 -3.35 1.49 14.72
CA THR A 77 -2.42 2.35 15.47
C THR A 77 -2.49 3.81 15.05
N ARG A 78 -2.74 4.09 13.76
CA ARG A 78 -2.72 5.45 13.22
C ARG A 78 -4.09 6.11 13.17
N ARG A 79 -5.18 5.34 13.14
CA ARG A 79 -6.53 5.89 12.99
C ARG A 79 -6.97 6.66 14.23
N ASP A 80 -7.48 7.86 14.00
CA ASP A 80 -8.30 8.60 14.93
C ASP A 80 -9.78 8.50 14.52
N ALA A 81 -10.55 7.75 15.29
CA ALA A 81 -11.97 7.50 15.01
C ALA A 81 -12.86 8.73 15.25
N SER A 82 -12.38 9.72 16.00
CA SER A 82 -13.13 10.95 16.27
C SER A 82 -13.12 11.93 15.08
N LEU A 83 -12.12 11.81 14.21
CA LEU A 83 -11.86 12.74 13.11
C LEU A 83 -12.33 12.20 11.74
N GLU A 84 -13.23 11.23 11.71
CA GLU A 84 -13.71 10.63 10.47
C GLU A 84 -14.42 11.63 9.54
N ARG A 85 -14.14 11.51 8.23
CA ARG A 85 -14.72 12.37 7.20
C ARG A 85 -15.24 11.54 6.04
N TRP A 86 -16.53 11.20 6.12
CA TRP A 86 -17.24 10.49 5.06
C TRP A 86 -17.63 11.49 3.96
N GLY A 87 -16.96 11.39 2.82
CA GLY A 87 -17.24 12.20 1.62
C GLY A 87 -17.93 11.39 0.53
N TRP A 88 -18.37 12.06 -0.53
CA TRP A 88 -19.02 11.42 -1.68
C TRP A 88 -18.19 10.27 -2.28
N PHE A 89 -16.86 10.42 -2.34
CA PHE A 89 -15.97 9.37 -2.85
C PHE A 89 -15.94 8.12 -1.97
N SER A 90 -15.92 8.26 -0.64
CA SER A 90 -16.03 7.12 0.28
C SER A 90 -17.40 6.44 0.18
N LEU A 91 -18.48 7.23 0.02
CA LEU A 91 -19.82 6.69 -0.18
C LEU A 91 -19.96 5.95 -1.52
N LEU A 92 -19.34 6.47 -2.58
CA LEU A 92 -19.27 5.80 -3.88
C LEU A 92 -18.59 4.43 -3.74
N LEU A 93 -17.45 4.36 -3.03
CA LEU A 93 -16.75 3.10 -2.79
C LEU A 93 -17.57 2.09 -1.97
N ILE A 94 -18.37 2.56 -1.00
CA ILE A 94 -19.34 1.68 -0.31
C ILE A 94 -20.43 1.20 -1.28
N GLY A 95 -20.91 2.07 -2.17
CA GLY A 95 -21.87 1.66 -3.21
C GLY A 95 -21.30 0.57 -4.12
N VAL A 96 -20.03 0.71 -4.52
CA VAL A 96 -19.29 -0.31 -5.29
C VAL A 96 -19.16 -1.60 -4.49
N ASP A 97 -18.77 -1.52 -3.21
CA ASP A 97 -18.70 -2.67 -2.30
C ASP A 97 -20.03 -3.44 -2.24
N LEU A 98 -21.13 -2.77 -1.93
CA LEU A 98 -22.45 -3.40 -1.82
C LEU A 98 -22.90 -4.03 -3.16
N PHE A 99 -22.61 -3.37 -4.27
CA PHE A 99 -22.87 -3.92 -5.61
C PHE A 99 -22.06 -5.19 -5.86
N LEU A 100 -20.76 -5.17 -5.58
CA LEU A 100 -19.88 -6.33 -5.77
C LEU A 100 -20.20 -7.47 -4.80
N LEU A 101 -20.58 -7.18 -3.56
CA LEU A 101 -21.04 -8.17 -2.60
C LEU A 101 -22.28 -8.90 -3.12
N GLY A 102 -23.28 -8.16 -3.62
CA GLY A 102 -24.45 -8.74 -4.28
C GLY A 102 -24.09 -9.56 -5.52
N ALA A 103 -23.24 -9.00 -6.40
CA ALA A 103 -22.78 -9.67 -7.62
C ALA A 103 -21.98 -10.95 -7.31
N SER A 104 -21.21 -10.99 -6.22
CA SER A 104 -20.43 -12.17 -5.85
C SER A 104 -21.32 -13.37 -5.54
N ILE A 105 -22.52 -13.16 -4.96
CA ILE A 105 -23.49 -14.21 -4.65
C ILE A 105 -24.15 -14.72 -5.93
N TRP A 106 -24.48 -13.80 -6.83
CA TRP A 106 -25.10 -14.13 -8.11
C TRP A 106 -24.15 -14.91 -9.01
N LEU A 107 -22.90 -14.46 -9.11
CA LEU A 107 -21.83 -15.08 -9.89
C LEU A 107 -21.12 -16.25 -9.17
N ALA A 108 -21.43 -16.50 -7.89
CA ALA A 108 -20.71 -17.43 -7.03
C ALA A 108 -19.17 -17.25 -7.10
N SER A 109 -18.70 -16.00 -7.09
CA SER A 109 -17.28 -15.66 -7.30
C SER A 109 -16.62 -15.08 -6.04
N PRO A 110 -15.73 -15.84 -5.36
CA PRO A 110 -14.95 -15.34 -4.23
C PRO A 110 -14.09 -14.12 -4.55
N TRP A 111 -13.59 -14.03 -5.79
CA TRP A 111 -12.77 -12.91 -6.25
C TRP A 111 -13.55 -11.58 -6.21
N VAL A 112 -14.80 -11.60 -6.67
CA VAL A 112 -15.67 -10.42 -6.69
C VAL A 112 -15.95 -9.93 -5.27
N ALA A 113 -16.15 -10.86 -4.31
CA ALA A 113 -16.32 -10.51 -2.91
C ALA A 113 -15.07 -9.83 -2.33
N VAL A 114 -13.87 -10.34 -2.61
CA VAL A 114 -12.63 -9.70 -2.11
C VAL A 114 -12.40 -8.33 -2.76
N ALA A 115 -12.75 -8.16 -4.04
CA ALA A 115 -12.70 -6.84 -4.69
C ALA A 115 -13.66 -5.84 -4.00
N GLY A 116 -14.86 -6.27 -3.62
CA GLY A 116 -15.78 -5.49 -2.78
C GLY A 116 -15.18 -5.12 -1.42
N LEU A 117 -14.65 -6.11 -0.70
CA LEU A 117 -13.98 -5.91 0.59
C LEU A 117 -12.83 -4.89 0.50
N ILE A 118 -12.01 -4.96 -0.55
CA ILE A 118 -10.93 -3.98 -0.77
C ILE A 118 -11.49 -2.58 -1.03
N ALA A 119 -12.57 -2.46 -1.79
CA ALA A 119 -13.26 -1.18 -1.99
C ALA A 119 -13.80 -0.60 -0.67
N LEU A 120 -14.42 -1.45 0.17
CA LEU A 120 -14.90 -1.09 1.51
C LEU A 120 -13.76 -0.61 2.43
N LEU A 121 -12.68 -1.39 2.53
CA LEU A 121 -11.54 -1.05 3.38
C LEU A 121 -10.80 0.20 2.86
N THR A 122 -10.79 0.41 1.54
CA THR A 122 -10.29 1.65 0.92
C THR A 122 -11.18 2.83 1.26
N ALA A 123 -12.51 2.66 1.22
CA ALA A 123 -13.47 3.68 1.63
C ALA A 123 -13.25 4.10 3.09
N TRP A 124 -13.03 3.12 3.97
CA TRP A 124 -12.80 3.32 5.39
C TRP A 124 -11.43 3.98 5.66
N SER A 125 -10.38 3.54 4.97
CA SER A 125 -9.05 4.17 5.00
C SER A 125 -9.08 5.62 4.52
N ARG A 126 -9.88 5.90 3.48
CA ARG A 126 -10.08 7.25 2.95
C ARG A 126 -10.86 8.16 3.90
N ALA A 127 -11.87 7.62 4.58
CA ALA A 127 -12.67 8.36 5.54
C ALA A 127 -11.93 8.60 6.87
N SER A 128 -11.07 7.65 7.27
CA SER A 128 -10.28 7.70 8.49
C SER A 128 -9.15 8.73 8.39
N ARG A 129 -8.85 9.35 9.53
CA ARG A 129 -7.78 10.35 9.66
C ARG A 129 -6.71 9.90 10.62
N GLU A 130 -5.49 10.36 10.34
CA GLU A 130 -4.33 9.98 11.13
C GLU A 130 -4.25 10.80 12.41
N ARG A 131 -3.99 10.14 13.53
CA ARG A 131 -3.83 10.77 14.84
C ARG A 131 -2.64 11.73 14.82
N GLY A 132 -2.88 12.98 15.22
CA GLY A 132 -1.88 14.06 15.27
C GLY A 132 -1.49 14.69 13.93
N TYR A 133 -1.72 14.01 12.79
CA TYR A 133 -1.36 14.51 11.46
C TYR A 133 -2.56 14.94 10.62
N GLY A 134 -3.76 14.40 10.88
CA GLY A 134 -5.01 14.72 10.17
C GLY A 134 -5.04 14.36 8.67
N GLY A 135 -3.98 13.73 8.15
CA GLY A 135 -3.91 13.14 6.82
C GLY A 135 -4.90 11.97 6.66
N SER A 136 -5.25 11.64 5.41
CA SER A 136 -6.04 10.44 5.12
C SER A 136 -5.16 9.19 5.17
N LEU A 137 -5.70 8.06 5.66
CA LEU A 137 -5.00 6.77 5.65
C LEU A 137 -5.11 6.05 4.29
N LEU A 138 -5.50 6.73 3.20
CA LEU A 138 -5.70 6.09 1.89
C LEU A 138 -4.45 5.35 1.39
N CYS A 139 -3.23 5.79 1.73
CA CYS A 139 -2.01 5.07 1.35
C CYS A 139 -1.99 3.60 1.79
N LEU A 140 -2.67 3.25 2.90
CA LEU A 140 -2.77 1.88 3.39
C LEU A 140 -3.54 0.97 2.43
N SER A 141 -4.41 1.51 1.56
CA SER A 141 -5.14 0.70 0.59
C SER A 141 -4.23 0.02 -0.41
N LEU A 142 -3.00 0.54 -0.62
CA LEU A 142 -2.02 -0.09 -1.51
C LEU A 142 -1.64 -1.49 -1.04
N LEU A 143 -1.51 -1.70 0.28
CA LEU A 143 -1.24 -3.03 0.85
C LEU A 143 -2.36 -4.01 0.53
N LEU A 144 -3.61 -3.55 0.53
CA LEU A 144 -4.79 -4.37 0.22
C LEU A 144 -4.92 -4.68 -1.27
N ILE A 145 -4.70 -3.68 -2.12
CA ILE A 145 -4.82 -3.87 -3.58
C ILE A 145 -3.84 -4.94 -4.07
N LEU A 146 -2.64 -5.01 -3.48
CA LEU A 146 -1.65 -6.04 -3.82
C LEU A 146 -2.06 -7.46 -3.41
N THR A 147 -3.00 -7.64 -2.48
CA THR A 147 -3.47 -8.98 -2.10
C THR A 147 -4.55 -9.51 -3.04
N LEU A 148 -5.13 -8.67 -3.90
CA LEU A 148 -6.09 -9.11 -4.90
C LEU A 148 -5.36 -9.77 -6.07
N ARG A 149 -5.77 -11.00 -6.38
CA ARG A 149 -5.29 -11.68 -7.59
C ARG A 149 -5.70 -10.89 -8.84
N LEU A 150 -4.84 -10.77 -9.85
CA LEU A 150 -5.27 -10.21 -11.12
C LEU A 150 -6.38 -11.10 -11.74
N PRO A 151 -7.40 -10.53 -12.39
CA PRO A 151 -8.49 -11.30 -12.98
C PRO A 151 -7.99 -12.18 -14.13
N ASN A 152 -8.71 -13.26 -14.45
CA ASN A 152 -8.50 -14.12 -15.63
C ASN A 152 -7.05 -14.63 -15.82
N ASP A 153 -6.38 -15.01 -14.73
CA ASP A 153 -4.98 -15.48 -14.73
C ASP A 153 -4.00 -14.51 -15.42
N MET A 154 -4.32 -13.21 -15.44
CA MET A 154 -3.44 -12.19 -16.02
C MET A 154 -2.13 -12.05 -15.26
N ASP A 155 -2.08 -12.49 -14.00
CA ASP A 155 -0.84 -12.63 -13.25
C ASP A 155 0.11 -13.60 -13.97
N ASN A 156 -0.37 -14.78 -14.38
CA ASN A 156 0.43 -15.76 -15.14
C ASN A 156 0.87 -15.22 -16.51
N GLN A 157 0.03 -14.45 -17.19
CA GLN A 157 0.39 -13.84 -18.48
C GLN A 157 1.49 -12.78 -18.30
N LEU A 158 1.37 -11.93 -17.27
CA LEU A 158 2.40 -10.95 -16.92
C LEU A 158 3.72 -11.64 -16.57
N ILE A 159 3.64 -12.73 -15.81
CA ILE A 159 4.78 -13.58 -15.45
C ILE A 159 5.51 -14.10 -16.69
N GLN A 160 4.77 -14.74 -17.61
CA GLN A 160 5.34 -15.29 -18.84
C GLN A 160 5.96 -14.19 -19.71
N TRP A 161 5.31 -13.03 -19.80
CA TRP A 161 5.83 -11.88 -20.53
C TRP A 161 7.15 -11.38 -19.91
N LEU A 162 7.21 -11.22 -18.59
CA LEU A 162 8.43 -10.79 -17.88
C LEU A 162 9.56 -11.81 -18.02
N GLN A 163 9.25 -13.11 -17.98
CA GLN A 163 10.21 -14.17 -18.22
C GLN A 163 10.79 -14.07 -19.64
N GLY A 164 9.96 -13.87 -20.66
CA GLY A 164 10.41 -13.69 -22.04
C GLY A 164 11.33 -12.47 -22.19
N ARG A 165 10.99 -11.34 -21.55
CA ARG A 165 11.84 -10.15 -21.52
C ARG A 165 13.18 -10.40 -20.82
N THR A 166 13.17 -11.15 -19.72
CA THR A 166 14.39 -11.52 -18.98
C THR A 166 15.29 -12.40 -19.86
N THR A 167 14.71 -13.42 -20.52
CA THR A 167 15.45 -14.31 -21.43
C THR A 167 16.06 -13.54 -22.61
N ALA A 168 15.30 -12.63 -23.22
CA ALA A 168 15.80 -11.80 -24.32
C ALA A 168 16.95 -10.88 -23.88
N LEU A 169 16.85 -10.28 -22.68
CA LEU A 169 17.94 -9.47 -22.11
C LEU A 169 19.17 -10.32 -21.80
N ALA A 170 18.99 -11.49 -21.20
CA ALA A 170 20.08 -12.41 -20.89
C ALA A 170 20.78 -12.88 -22.17
N SER A 171 20.03 -13.33 -23.18
CA SER A 171 20.53 -13.69 -24.51
C SER A 171 21.31 -12.55 -25.17
N GLY A 172 20.75 -11.34 -25.17
CA GLY A 172 21.43 -10.16 -25.71
C GLY A 172 22.76 -9.83 -25.02
N ILE A 173 22.85 -10.04 -23.70
CA ILE A 173 24.10 -9.86 -22.95
C ILE A 173 25.08 -11.00 -23.23
N CYS A 174 24.62 -12.27 -23.23
CA CYS A 174 25.41 -13.44 -23.60
C CYS A 174 26.05 -13.30 -24.98
N HIS A 175 25.29 -12.76 -25.96
CA HIS A 175 25.81 -12.50 -27.30
C HIS A 175 26.96 -11.48 -27.29
N ARG A 176 26.82 -10.38 -26.53
CA ARG A 176 27.84 -9.32 -26.44
C ARG A 176 29.14 -9.77 -25.78
N ILE A 177 29.07 -10.73 -24.87
CA ILE A 177 30.25 -11.30 -24.20
C ILE A 177 30.87 -12.48 -24.97
N GLY A 178 30.32 -12.84 -26.15
CA GLY A 178 30.83 -13.92 -26.98
C GLY A 178 30.47 -15.33 -26.52
N LEU A 179 29.44 -15.49 -25.68
CA LEU A 179 29.00 -16.78 -25.17
C LEU A 179 28.11 -17.48 -26.21
N ILE A 180 28.46 -18.71 -26.58
CA ILE A 180 27.68 -19.52 -27.53
C ILE A 180 26.42 -20.02 -26.84
N HIS A 181 25.26 -19.58 -27.31
CA HIS A 181 23.97 -19.96 -26.74
C HIS A 181 22.86 -19.94 -27.79
N PHE A 182 21.77 -20.64 -27.49
CA PHE A 182 20.54 -20.65 -28.25
C PHE A 182 19.37 -20.32 -27.31
N SER A 183 18.54 -19.34 -27.68
CA SER A 183 17.37 -18.94 -26.89
C SER A 183 16.09 -19.25 -27.64
N ASP A 184 15.18 -19.98 -27.00
CA ASP A 184 13.84 -20.29 -27.52
C ASP A 184 12.80 -20.07 -26.41
N GLY A 185 11.94 -19.07 -26.58
CA GLY A 185 10.99 -18.64 -25.55
C GLY A 185 11.65 -18.30 -24.21
N ASN A 186 11.31 -19.07 -23.17
CA ASN A 186 11.86 -18.94 -21.82
C ASN A 186 13.01 -19.93 -21.52
N VAL A 187 13.54 -20.55 -22.57
CA VAL A 187 14.60 -21.55 -22.47
C VAL A 187 15.87 -20.99 -23.09
N LEU A 188 16.98 -21.13 -22.37
CA LEU A 188 18.29 -20.72 -22.85
C LEU A 188 19.26 -21.91 -22.75
N THR A 189 19.71 -22.38 -23.91
CA THR A 189 20.59 -23.53 -24.05
C THR A 189 22.01 -23.07 -24.29
N VAL A 190 22.95 -23.61 -23.51
CA VAL A 190 24.39 -23.43 -23.65
C VAL A 190 25.04 -24.81 -23.80
N PRO A 191 26.31 -24.91 -24.24
CA PRO A 191 27.00 -26.20 -24.30
C PRO A 191 26.90 -26.97 -22.97
N GLY A 192 26.41 -28.20 -23.04
CA GLY A 192 26.28 -29.09 -21.89
C GLY A 192 25.04 -28.87 -21.00
N LYS A 193 24.23 -27.82 -21.20
CA LYS A 193 23.06 -27.57 -20.35
C LYS A 193 21.96 -26.70 -20.96
N GLN A 194 20.73 -27.03 -20.60
CA GLN A 194 19.55 -26.23 -20.87
C GLN A 194 19.05 -25.56 -19.59
N PHE A 195 18.85 -24.25 -19.62
CA PHE A 195 18.29 -23.47 -18.52
C PHE A 195 16.85 -23.07 -18.82
N LEU A 196 15.92 -23.60 -18.00
CA LEU A 196 14.53 -23.17 -17.98
C LEU A 196 14.42 -21.94 -17.08
N ILE A 197 14.46 -20.74 -17.68
CA ILE A 197 14.43 -19.48 -16.92
C ILE A 197 13.11 -19.33 -16.14
N ALA A 198 12.03 -19.97 -16.62
CA ALA A 198 10.73 -19.96 -15.97
C ALA A 198 10.68 -20.73 -14.64
N GLU A 199 11.36 -21.87 -14.55
CA GLU A 199 11.31 -22.77 -13.38
C GLU A 199 12.53 -22.60 -12.48
N ALA A 200 13.70 -22.38 -13.10
CA ALA A 200 14.97 -22.27 -12.42
C ALA A 200 15.30 -20.85 -11.97
N CYS A 201 14.35 -19.91 -12.00
CA CYS A 201 14.53 -18.55 -11.47
C CYS A 201 13.19 -18.06 -10.94
N SER A 202 13.01 -18.13 -9.63
CA SER A 202 11.86 -17.60 -8.88
C SER A 202 11.63 -16.07 -9.00
N GLY A 203 12.09 -15.42 -10.08
CA GLY A 203 12.11 -13.98 -10.32
C GLY A 203 10.77 -13.29 -10.15
N VAL A 204 9.69 -13.99 -10.43
CA VAL A 204 8.32 -13.53 -10.20
C VAL A 204 8.04 -13.33 -8.71
N LYS A 205 8.41 -14.30 -7.87
CA LYS A 205 8.25 -14.18 -6.41
C LYS A 205 8.97 -12.93 -5.92
N SER A 206 10.19 -12.68 -6.40
CA SER A 206 10.93 -11.47 -6.04
C SER A 206 10.27 -10.18 -6.55
N LEU A 207 9.62 -10.19 -7.72
CA LEU A 207 8.89 -9.01 -8.21
C LEU A 207 7.73 -8.64 -7.29
N PHE A 208 6.83 -9.58 -7.02
CA PHE A 208 5.69 -9.35 -6.14
C PHE A 208 6.15 -8.99 -4.72
N THR A 209 7.23 -9.61 -4.24
CA THR A 209 7.84 -9.28 -2.95
C THR A 209 8.37 -7.85 -2.91
N ILE A 210 9.06 -7.38 -3.97
CA ILE A 210 9.54 -6.00 -4.06
C ILE A 210 8.38 -5.00 -4.17
N MET A 211 7.31 -5.33 -4.89
CA MET A 211 6.10 -4.51 -4.91
C MET A 211 5.45 -4.40 -3.52
N PHE A 212 5.39 -5.51 -2.78
CA PHE A 212 4.94 -5.52 -1.39
C PHE A 212 5.83 -4.65 -0.49
N ILE A 213 7.16 -4.79 -0.58
CA ILE A 213 8.10 -3.96 0.18
C ILE A 213 7.92 -2.47 -0.16
N ALA A 214 7.74 -2.13 -1.44
CA ALA A 214 7.47 -0.76 -1.87
C ALA A 214 6.17 -0.22 -1.23
N ALA A 215 5.07 -0.99 -1.30
CA ALA A 215 3.81 -0.62 -0.68
C ALA A 215 3.91 -0.46 0.84
N LEU A 216 4.69 -1.32 1.49
CA LEU A 216 4.97 -1.25 2.92
C LEU A 216 5.74 0.03 3.27
N VAL A 217 6.78 0.37 2.51
CA VAL A 217 7.57 1.59 2.72
C VAL A 217 6.74 2.85 2.50
N ILE A 218 5.93 2.88 1.45
CA ILE A 218 5.00 3.98 1.15
C ILE A 218 4.04 4.18 2.32
N SER A 219 3.47 3.08 2.83
CA SER A 219 2.54 3.08 3.96
C SER A 219 3.23 3.52 5.25
N MET A 220 4.41 2.98 5.55
CA MET A 220 5.16 3.27 6.78
C MET A 220 5.67 4.72 6.81
N LYS A 221 6.27 5.21 5.72
CA LYS A 221 6.84 6.56 5.63
C LYS A 221 5.83 7.64 5.22
N ARG A 222 4.55 7.28 5.04
CA ARG A 222 3.47 8.22 4.65
C ARG A 222 3.79 8.99 3.37
N ARG A 223 4.34 8.29 2.39
CA ARG A 223 4.71 8.89 1.09
C ARG A 223 3.46 9.37 0.36
N SER A 224 3.60 10.47 -0.40
CA SER A 224 2.54 10.99 -1.25
C SER A 224 2.17 9.97 -2.34
N MET A 225 0.98 10.11 -2.95
CA MET A 225 0.53 9.19 -4.01
C MET A 225 1.48 9.16 -5.20
N LEU A 226 2.02 10.32 -5.60
CA LEU A 226 2.95 10.41 -6.71
C LEU A 226 4.30 9.75 -6.38
N HIS A 227 4.88 10.07 -5.20
CA HIS A 227 6.09 9.40 -4.72
C HIS A 227 5.88 7.89 -4.68
N GLY A 228 4.76 7.44 -4.13
CA GLY A 228 4.43 6.03 -4.05
C GLY A 228 4.31 5.36 -5.42
N LEU A 229 3.62 5.99 -6.37
CA LEU A 229 3.49 5.46 -7.73
C LEU A 229 4.86 5.32 -8.41
N VAL A 230 5.69 6.37 -8.35
CA VAL A 230 7.04 6.35 -8.95
C VAL A 230 7.90 5.28 -8.28
N LEU A 231 7.82 5.15 -6.94
CA LEU A 231 8.58 4.15 -6.20
C LEU A 231 8.17 2.72 -6.55
N VAL A 232 6.87 2.44 -6.73
CA VAL A 232 6.38 1.13 -7.18
C VAL A 232 6.90 0.82 -8.59
N LEU A 233 6.87 1.78 -9.52
CA LEU A 233 7.39 1.60 -10.87
C LEU A 233 8.90 1.36 -10.88
N MET A 234 9.66 2.12 -10.07
CA MET A 234 11.09 1.89 -9.87
C MET A 234 11.36 0.50 -9.28
N GLY A 235 10.57 0.07 -8.28
CA GLY A 235 10.66 -1.27 -7.71
C GLY A 235 10.41 -2.39 -8.73
N MET A 236 9.42 -2.21 -9.61
CA MET A 236 9.16 -3.14 -10.70
C MET A 236 10.39 -3.26 -11.63
N GLY A 237 10.99 -2.12 -11.98
CA GLY A 237 12.21 -2.05 -12.79
C GLY A 237 13.42 -2.69 -12.13
N THR A 238 13.70 -2.37 -10.86
CA THR A 238 14.85 -2.93 -10.13
C THR A 238 14.70 -4.44 -9.91
N ALA A 239 13.50 -4.94 -9.65
CA ALA A 239 13.23 -6.37 -9.56
C ALA A 239 13.51 -7.09 -10.89
N GLY A 240 13.08 -6.52 -12.02
CA GLY A 240 13.37 -7.08 -13.34
C GLY A 240 14.86 -7.08 -13.69
N LEU A 241 15.58 -6.00 -13.34
CA LEU A 241 17.04 -5.90 -13.52
C LEU A 241 17.78 -6.93 -12.66
N MET A 242 17.43 -7.06 -11.38
CA MET A 242 18.07 -8.04 -10.49
C MET A 242 17.75 -9.48 -10.86
N ASN A 243 16.55 -9.74 -11.39
CA ASN A 243 16.22 -11.03 -11.96
C ASN A 243 17.09 -11.35 -13.18
N SER A 244 17.31 -10.38 -14.07
CA SER A 244 18.19 -10.53 -15.22
C SER A 244 19.65 -10.78 -14.81
N ALA A 245 20.14 -10.03 -13.82
CA ALA A 245 21.49 -10.23 -13.27
C ALA A 245 21.66 -11.62 -12.64
N ARG A 246 20.64 -12.13 -11.94
CA ARG A 246 20.62 -13.49 -11.39
C ARG A 246 20.70 -14.55 -12.47
N VAL A 247 19.85 -14.47 -13.49
CA VAL A 247 19.86 -15.41 -14.64
C VAL A 247 21.23 -15.43 -15.30
N LEU A 248 21.82 -14.26 -15.56
CA LEU A 248 23.15 -14.14 -16.13
C LEU A 248 24.24 -14.75 -15.24
N SER A 249 24.15 -14.55 -13.92
CA SER A 249 25.11 -15.11 -12.97
C SER A 249 25.12 -16.65 -13.02
N VAL A 250 23.95 -17.28 -13.09
CA VAL A 250 23.82 -18.74 -13.23
C VAL A 250 24.46 -19.24 -14.53
N ILE A 251 24.17 -18.57 -15.65
CA ILE A 251 24.70 -18.95 -16.97
C ILE A 251 26.23 -18.80 -17.01
N LEU A 252 26.76 -17.67 -16.51
CA LEU A 252 28.19 -17.37 -16.53
C LEU A 252 29.01 -18.33 -15.65
N VAL A 253 28.48 -18.71 -14.49
CA VAL A 253 29.19 -19.65 -13.62
C VAL A 253 29.19 -21.06 -14.22
N TRP A 254 28.09 -21.47 -14.87
CA TRP A 254 28.07 -22.72 -15.61
C TRP A 254 29.11 -22.72 -16.74
N ASP A 255 29.12 -21.69 -17.58
CA ASP A 255 30.05 -21.60 -18.71
C ASP A 255 31.52 -21.72 -18.27
N ARG A 256 31.92 -20.99 -17.22
CA ARG A 256 33.31 -20.92 -16.77
C ARG A 256 33.76 -22.05 -15.86
N TYR A 257 32.88 -22.53 -14.98
CA TYR A 257 33.25 -23.46 -13.91
C TYR A 257 32.51 -24.81 -14.00
N GLN A 258 31.56 -24.94 -14.94
CA GLN A 258 30.67 -26.10 -15.06
C GLN A 258 29.96 -26.44 -13.73
N TYR A 259 29.72 -25.41 -12.92
CA TYR A 259 29.09 -25.51 -11.61
C TYR A 259 27.63 -25.06 -11.69
N ASP A 260 26.73 -25.89 -11.18
CA ASP A 260 25.30 -25.66 -11.27
C ASP A 260 24.75 -24.79 -10.13
N LEU A 261 24.43 -23.53 -10.42
CA LEU A 261 23.70 -22.62 -9.51
C LEU A 261 22.19 -22.55 -9.78
N SER A 262 21.68 -23.35 -10.71
CA SER A 262 20.25 -23.35 -11.07
C SER A 262 19.40 -24.22 -10.14
N THR A 263 20.02 -25.04 -9.29
CA THR A 263 19.34 -25.98 -8.40
C THR A 263 19.89 -25.93 -6.97
N GLY A 264 19.13 -26.47 -6.02
CA GLY A 264 19.55 -26.60 -4.62
C GLY A 264 19.57 -25.28 -3.83
N TRP A 265 20.20 -25.33 -2.66
CA TRP A 265 20.22 -24.20 -1.71
C TRP A 265 21.01 -23.00 -2.24
N GLN A 266 21.99 -23.21 -3.13
CA GLN A 266 22.78 -22.14 -3.76
C GLN A 266 21.89 -21.27 -4.64
N HIS A 267 20.94 -21.89 -5.33
CA HIS A 267 19.97 -21.20 -6.16
C HIS A 267 19.06 -20.27 -5.35
N ASP A 268 18.60 -20.76 -4.19
CA ASP A 268 17.80 -19.99 -3.24
C ASP A 268 18.60 -18.84 -2.64
N ALA A 269 19.84 -19.11 -2.21
CA ALA A 269 20.74 -18.10 -1.67
C ALA A 269 20.98 -16.97 -2.68
N LEU A 270 21.25 -17.29 -3.95
CA LEU A 270 21.40 -16.30 -5.02
C LEU A 270 20.12 -15.48 -5.22
N GLY A 271 18.95 -16.13 -5.11
CA GLY A 271 17.65 -15.47 -5.12
C GLY A 271 17.47 -14.46 -4.00
N TYR A 272 17.78 -14.85 -2.75
CA TYR A 272 17.69 -13.96 -1.59
C TYR A 272 18.71 -12.81 -1.64
N VAL A 273 19.92 -13.06 -2.15
CA VAL A 273 20.91 -11.99 -2.37
C VAL A 273 20.39 -10.98 -3.40
N ALA A 274 19.87 -11.45 -4.53
CA ALA A 274 19.30 -10.57 -5.56
C ALA A 274 18.11 -9.77 -5.03
N LEU A 275 17.25 -10.39 -4.22
CA LEU A 275 16.14 -9.71 -3.54
C LEU A 275 16.64 -8.65 -2.54
N GLY A 276 17.66 -8.97 -1.74
CA GLY A 276 18.26 -8.04 -0.79
C GLY A 276 18.85 -6.81 -1.48
N VAL A 277 19.57 -7.02 -2.59
CA VAL A 277 20.10 -5.92 -3.42
C VAL A 277 18.96 -5.10 -4.04
N ALA A 278 17.92 -5.75 -4.58
CA ALA A 278 16.75 -5.05 -5.12
C ALA A 278 16.05 -4.20 -4.05
N ALA A 279 15.90 -4.71 -2.83
CA ALA A 279 15.32 -3.99 -1.71
C ALA A 279 16.20 -2.80 -1.28
N ALA A 280 17.53 -2.97 -1.24
CA ALA A 280 18.45 -1.88 -0.96
C ALA A 280 18.40 -0.77 -2.03
N LEU A 281 18.33 -1.14 -3.31
CA LEU A 281 18.14 -0.20 -4.42
C LEU A 281 16.80 0.53 -4.33
N LEU A 282 15.73 -0.19 -3.95
CA LEU A 282 14.42 0.41 -3.70
C LEU A 282 14.47 1.43 -2.54
N MET A 283 15.19 1.12 -1.45
CA MET A 283 15.35 2.05 -0.33
C MET A 283 16.17 3.29 -0.73
N SER A 284 17.19 3.09 -1.56
CA SER A 284 17.98 4.19 -2.14
C SER A 284 17.10 5.06 -3.05
N ALA A 285 16.26 4.45 -3.89
CA ALA A 285 15.31 5.16 -4.72
C ALA A 285 14.29 5.96 -3.89
N ASP A 286 13.76 5.40 -2.81
CA ASP A 286 12.88 6.11 -1.88
C ASP A 286 13.57 7.35 -1.27
N ALA A 287 14.82 7.20 -0.82
CA ALA A 287 15.60 8.31 -0.27
C ALA A 287 15.92 9.39 -1.32
N GLY A 288 16.27 8.99 -2.53
CA GLY A 288 16.49 9.93 -3.65
C GLY A 288 15.22 10.67 -4.06
N LEU A 289 14.09 9.97 -4.15
CA LEU A 289 12.79 10.60 -4.41
C LEU A 289 12.39 11.56 -3.29
N ASP A 290 12.67 11.23 -2.03
CA ASP A 290 12.37 12.10 -0.89
C ASP A 290 13.18 13.39 -0.94
N LEU A 291 14.46 13.31 -1.28
CA LEU A 291 15.31 14.48 -1.50
C LEU A 291 14.72 15.39 -2.59
N LEU A 292 14.32 14.80 -3.72
CA LEU A 292 13.78 15.51 -4.88
C LEU A 292 12.34 16.00 -4.69
N SER A 293 11.57 15.40 -3.78
CA SER A 293 10.18 15.73 -3.47
C SER A 293 10.02 16.41 -2.12
N SER A 294 11.10 16.96 -1.58
CA SER A 294 11.04 17.67 -0.30
C SER A 294 10.08 18.87 -0.36
N TRP A 295 9.51 19.19 0.79
CA TRP A 295 8.59 20.31 0.94
C TRP A 295 9.32 21.63 0.68
N ILE A 296 8.69 22.52 -0.09
CA ILE A 296 9.25 23.82 -0.42
C ILE A 296 8.63 24.86 0.53
N PRO A 297 9.44 25.53 1.38
CA PRO A 297 8.95 26.62 2.22
C PRO A 297 8.42 27.78 1.40
N ASP A 298 7.18 28.16 1.68
CA ASP A 298 6.61 29.39 1.16
C ASP A 298 7.19 30.57 1.97
N ILE A 299 8.21 31.23 1.41
CA ILE A 299 8.84 32.40 2.02
C ILE A 299 7.86 33.57 1.92
N ARG A 300 6.89 33.63 2.83
CA ARG A 300 6.05 34.84 2.98
C ARG A 300 6.96 35.99 3.41
N ARG A 301 7.29 36.89 2.49
CA ARG A 301 7.96 38.14 2.85
C ARG A 301 6.99 38.96 3.71
N PRO A 302 7.40 39.48 4.89
CA PRO A 302 6.53 40.34 5.68
C PRO A 302 6.12 41.60 4.89
N GLY A 303 4.84 41.98 4.94
CA GLY A 303 4.27 43.14 4.24
C GLY A 303 3.09 42.80 3.32
N ALA A 304 2.58 43.77 2.54
CA ALA A 304 1.42 43.62 1.64
C ALA A 304 1.61 42.56 0.53
N MET A 305 2.86 42.11 0.29
CA MET A 305 3.21 41.01 -0.61
C MET A 305 3.10 39.62 0.03
N ALA A 306 2.76 39.50 1.32
CA ALA A 306 2.51 38.22 2.00
C ALA A 306 1.24 37.49 1.49
N ILE A 307 0.49 38.12 0.60
CA ILE A 307 -0.82 37.67 0.11
C ILE A 307 -0.69 36.72 -1.09
N TYR A 308 0.43 36.78 -1.84
CA TYR A 308 0.60 35.96 -3.04
C TYR A 308 1.23 34.60 -2.70
N ALA A 309 0.37 33.62 -2.38
CA ALA A 309 0.77 32.22 -2.39
C ALA A 309 1.12 31.82 -3.83
N ASN A 310 2.35 31.35 -4.07
CA ASN A 310 2.73 30.87 -5.40
C ASN A 310 1.91 29.60 -5.72
N PRO A 311 1.06 29.60 -6.77
CA PRO A 311 0.20 28.46 -7.08
C PRO A 311 1.00 27.19 -7.38
N PHE A 312 2.23 27.32 -7.90
CA PHE A 312 3.11 26.18 -8.15
C PHE A 312 3.64 25.56 -6.85
N ILE A 313 3.98 26.36 -5.85
CA ILE A 313 4.40 25.85 -4.52
C ILE A 313 3.21 25.16 -3.85
N LEU A 314 2.01 25.70 -3.98
CA LEU A 314 0.80 25.11 -3.42
C LEU A 314 0.45 23.77 -4.09
N LEU A 315 0.57 23.68 -5.42
CA LEU A 315 0.39 22.43 -6.17
C LEU A 315 1.48 21.40 -5.84
N TRP A 316 2.75 21.83 -5.79
CA TRP A 316 3.88 20.98 -5.41
C TRP A 316 3.70 20.39 -4.01
N ASN A 317 3.44 21.24 -3.02
CA ASN A 317 3.27 20.80 -1.64
C ASN A 317 2.05 19.89 -1.47
N ARG A 318 1.00 20.08 -2.29
CA ARG A 318 -0.21 19.25 -2.23
C ARG A 318 -0.05 17.87 -2.87
N TYR A 319 0.64 17.77 -4.00
CA TYR A 319 0.67 16.54 -4.82
C TYR A 319 2.01 15.82 -4.82
N VAL A 320 3.10 16.54 -4.61
CA VAL A 320 4.47 16.05 -4.70
C VAL A 320 5.07 15.87 -3.31
N SER A 321 4.96 16.89 -2.44
CA SER A 321 5.72 16.91 -1.21
C SER A 321 5.42 15.75 -0.26
N THR A 322 6.48 15.20 0.34
CA THR A 322 6.39 14.20 1.39
C THR A 322 6.02 14.88 2.71
N ALA A 323 4.88 14.47 3.27
CA ALA A 323 4.35 14.84 4.59
C ALA A 323 4.16 16.35 4.87
N MET A 324 2.95 16.85 4.62
CA MET A 324 2.45 18.04 5.31
C MET A 324 1.86 17.61 6.67
N GLN A 325 2.43 18.12 7.77
CA GLN A 325 1.62 18.40 8.96
C GLN A 325 0.74 19.58 8.57
N ASP A 326 -0.52 19.34 8.28
CA ASP A 326 -1.48 20.43 8.11
C ASP A 326 -2.18 20.66 9.46
N PRO A 327 -1.71 21.60 10.30
CA PRO A 327 -2.40 21.90 11.56
C PRO A 327 -3.83 22.42 11.33
N GLU A 328 -4.17 22.90 10.13
CA GLU A 328 -5.56 23.26 9.80
C GLU A 328 -6.44 22.05 9.57
N SER A 329 -5.85 20.90 9.21
CA SER A 329 -6.62 19.67 9.05
C SER A 329 -7.30 19.26 10.34
N ILE A 330 -6.78 19.62 11.52
CA ILE A 330 -7.43 19.36 12.82
C ILE A 330 -8.65 20.27 13.03
N ARG A 331 -8.66 21.47 12.43
CA ARG A 331 -9.75 22.46 12.57
C ARG A 331 -11.00 22.12 11.74
N ILE A 332 -10.90 21.24 10.75
CA ILE A 332 -12.05 20.87 9.91
C ILE A 332 -12.94 19.88 10.67
N PRO A 333 -14.25 20.17 10.85
CA PRO A 333 -15.14 19.33 11.63
C PRO A 333 -15.27 17.93 11.04
N ALA A 334 -15.43 16.95 11.92
CA ALA A 334 -15.75 15.58 11.53
C ALA A 334 -17.09 15.52 10.79
N ARG A 335 -17.21 14.59 9.85
CA ARG A 335 -18.47 14.31 9.12
C ARG A 335 -18.77 12.82 9.30
N PRO A 336 -19.43 12.44 10.41
CA PRO A 336 -19.69 11.04 10.71
C PRO A 336 -20.68 10.44 9.72
N LEU A 337 -20.63 9.11 9.57
CA LEU A 337 -21.61 8.37 8.78
C LEU A 337 -23.00 8.51 9.42
N LYS A 338 -24.05 8.67 8.59
CA LYS A 338 -25.43 8.77 9.08
C LYS A 338 -25.82 7.50 9.83
N GLN A 339 -26.53 7.63 10.96
CA GLN A 339 -26.98 6.50 11.79
C GLN A 339 -27.86 5.49 11.01
N GLN A 340 -28.61 5.95 10.00
CA GLN A 340 -29.41 5.09 9.12
C GLN A 340 -28.58 4.05 8.37
N ALA A 341 -27.29 4.33 8.12
CA ALA A 341 -26.39 3.39 7.44
C ALA A 341 -26.24 2.07 8.21
N LEU A 342 -26.30 2.09 9.55
CA LEU A 342 -26.20 0.88 10.37
C LEU A 342 -27.30 -0.12 10.04
N LYS A 343 -28.55 0.35 9.91
CA LYS A 343 -29.69 -0.51 9.57
C LYS A 343 -29.53 -1.11 8.17
N VAL A 344 -29.16 -0.27 7.20
CA VAL A 344 -28.95 -0.70 5.81
C VAL A 344 -27.85 -1.76 5.72
N PHE A 345 -26.72 -1.54 6.39
CA PHE A 345 -25.58 -2.46 6.32
C PHE A 345 -25.84 -3.76 7.08
N ALA A 346 -26.59 -3.71 8.19
CA ALA A 346 -27.02 -4.92 8.88
C ALA A 346 -27.92 -5.79 7.98
N ILE A 347 -28.88 -5.19 7.29
CA ILE A 347 -29.73 -5.90 6.32
C ILE A 347 -28.89 -6.49 5.18
N ALA A 348 -28.00 -5.69 4.60
CA ALA A 348 -27.11 -6.14 3.53
C ALA A 348 -26.21 -7.31 3.97
N ALA A 349 -25.66 -7.25 5.19
CA ALA A 349 -24.83 -8.30 5.76
C ALA A 349 -25.61 -9.62 5.95
N ILE A 350 -26.83 -9.56 6.48
CA ILE A 350 -27.68 -10.75 6.67
C ILE A 350 -28.00 -11.40 5.32
N ILE A 351 -28.44 -10.60 4.34
CA ILE A 351 -28.75 -11.08 2.98
C ILE A 351 -27.50 -11.71 2.37
N ALA A 352 -26.35 -11.07 2.50
CA ALA A 352 -25.11 -11.53 1.91
C ALA A 352 -24.62 -12.85 2.53
N LEU A 353 -24.64 -12.97 3.86
CA LEU A 353 -24.26 -14.19 4.57
C LEU A 353 -25.19 -15.36 4.23
N ALA A 354 -26.51 -15.13 4.18
CA ALA A 354 -27.48 -16.15 3.78
C ALA A 354 -27.27 -16.60 2.33
N GLY A 355 -27.06 -15.64 1.41
CA GLY A 355 -26.80 -15.92 -0.01
C GLY A 355 -25.49 -16.67 -0.25
N GLN A 356 -24.42 -16.29 0.46
CA GLN A 356 -23.13 -16.99 0.39
C GLN A 356 -23.26 -18.41 0.95
N ALA A 357 -23.93 -18.60 2.10
CA ALA A 357 -24.14 -19.92 2.69
C ALA A 357 -24.83 -20.89 1.74
N ALA A 358 -25.80 -20.42 0.94
CA ALA A 358 -26.45 -21.22 -0.09
C ALA A 358 -25.53 -21.61 -1.26
N ARG A 359 -24.48 -20.83 -1.53
CA ARG A 359 -23.53 -21.05 -2.64
C ARG A 359 -22.25 -21.79 -2.22
N LEU A 360 -21.87 -21.73 -0.95
CA LEU A 360 -20.64 -22.33 -0.42
C LEU A 360 -20.43 -23.82 -0.78
N PRO A 361 -21.44 -24.71 -0.71
CA PRO A 361 -21.25 -26.12 -1.03
C PRO A 361 -20.82 -26.40 -2.48
N GLY A 362 -21.11 -25.48 -3.42
CA GLY A 362 -20.69 -25.61 -4.81
C GLY A 362 -19.29 -25.04 -5.10
N LEU A 363 -18.62 -24.47 -4.10
CA LEU A 363 -17.32 -23.79 -4.24
C LEU A 363 -16.19 -24.41 -3.42
N LEU A 364 -16.52 -25.24 -2.42
CA LEU A 364 -15.59 -26.14 -1.74
C LEU A 364 -15.26 -27.31 -2.66
#